data_AF-E7RTF9-F1
#
_entry.id   AF-E7RTF9-F1
#
_cell.length_a   1.000
_cell.length_b   1.000
_cell.length_c   1.000
_cell.angle_alpha   90.00
_cell.angle_beta   90.00
_cell.angle_gamma   90.00
#
_symmetry.space_group_name_H-M   'P 1'
#
loop_
_entity.id
_entity.type
_entity.pdbx_description
1 polymer ?
#
loop_
_entity_poly.entity_id
_entity_poly.type
_entity_poly.pdbx_seq_one_letter_code
_entity_poly.pdbx_strand_id
1 'polypeptide(L)' 'MAIGALVPETASAYKYYVTYADGTKYMFHAESKEEAIAKFEEANLEEPAVLTSRPNGGILAVK' A
#
# COMPACT_ATOMS: atom_id res chain seq x y z
N MET A 1 12.74 2.72 34.96
CA MET A 1 11.61 3.05 34.06
C MET A 1 12.14 2.92 32.65
N ALA A 2 11.76 1.85 31.95
CA ALA A 2 12.13 1.70 30.55
C ALA A 2 11.37 2.78 29.77
N ILE A 3 12.07 3.78 29.28
CA ILE A 3 11.58 4.65 28.20
C ILE A 3 11.42 3.76 26.98
N GLY A 4 10.30 3.04 26.92
CA GLY A 4 9.89 2.34 25.73
C GLY A 4 9.80 3.40 24.64
N ALA A 5 10.75 3.35 23.71
CA ALA A 5 10.72 4.18 22.53
C ALA A 5 9.32 4.06 21.94
N LEU A 6 8.59 5.16 21.92
CA LEU A 6 7.46 5.35 21.02
C LEU A 6 8.08 5.32 19.62
N VAL A 7 8.40 4.13 19.12
CA VAL A 7 8.71 3.93 17.72
C VAL A 7 7.41 4.34 17.03
N PRO A 8 7.39 5.39 16.21
CA PRO A 8 6.20 5.68 15.44
C PRO A 8 5.94 4.43 14.60
N GLU A 9 4.87 3.69 14.85
CA GLU A 9 4.37 2.64 13.94
C GLU A 9 3.81 3.26 12.64
N THR A 10 4.32 4.43 12.27
CA THR A 10 3.81 5.31 11.24
C THR A 10 4.80 5.27 10.09
N ALA A 11 4.31 4.96 8.89
CA ALA A 11 5.04 4.79 7.62
C ALA A 11 5.70 3.42 7.37
N SER A 12 6.58 2.90 8.24
CA SER A 12 7.45 1.77 7.83
C SER A 12 6.79 0.37 7.85
N ALA A 13 5.61 0.18 8.43
CA ALA A 13 5.00 -1.16 8.57
C ALA A 13 4.00 -1.51 7.45
N TYR A 14 3.48 -0.50 6.74
CA TYR A 14 2.44 -0.71 5.75
C TYR A 14 3.05 -1.12 4.41
N LYS A 15 2.69 -2.34 3.97
CA LYS A 15 3.04 -2.85 2.64
C LYS A 15 1.84 -2.72 1.74
N TYR A 16 2.02 -2.10 0.57
CA TYR A 16 0.97 -1.92 -0.41
C TYR A 16 1.21 -2.86 -1.58
N TYR A 17 0.14 -3.48 -2.06
CA TYR A 17 0.19 -4.44 -3.16
C TYR A 17 -0.75 -4.01 -4.26
N VAL A 18 -0.21 -3.88 -5.47
CA VAL A 18 -0.99 -3.77 -6.71
C VAL A 18 -1.20 -5.18 -7.24
N THR A 19 -2.45 -5.60 -7.38
CA THR A 19 -2.82 -6.89 -7.98
C THR A 19 -3.49 -6.63 -9.32
N TYR A 20 -2.88 -7.10 -10.40
CA TYR A 20 -3.42 -7.02 -11.75
C TYR A 20 -4.43 -8.15 -12.00
N ALA A 21 -5.28 -7.98 -13.02
CA ALA A 21 -6.30 -8.96 -13.38
C ALA A 21 -5.74 -10.32 -13.85
N ASP A 22 -4.51 -10.35 -14.36
CA ASP A 22 -3.80 -11.59 -14.70
C ASP A 22 -3.38 -12.39 -13.43
N GLY A 23 -3.49 -11.78 -12.26
CA GLY A 23 -3.09 -12.34 -10.97
C GLY A 23 -1.68 -11.93 -10.53
N THR A 24 -0.95 -11.16 -11.34
CA THR A 24 0.37 -10.64 -10.95
C THR A 24 0.24 -9.63 -9.82
N LYS A 25 1.14 -9.71 -8.83
CA LYS A 25 1.14 -8.85 -7.64
C LYS A 25 2.48 -8.16 -7.46
N TYR A 26 2.45 -6.83 -7.32
CA TYR A 26 3.63 -6.02 -7.06
C TYR A 26 3.50 -5.33 -5.71
N MET A 27 4.53 -5.47 -4.89
CA MET A 27 4.62 -4.79 -3.60
C MET A 27 5.43 -3.51 -3.74
N PHE A 28 4.92 -2.43 -3.17
CA PHE A 28 5.65 -1.17 -3.06
C PHE A 28 5.48 -0.55 -1.67
N HIS A 29 6.43 0.32 -1.33
CA HIS A 29 6.40 1.08 -0.09
C HIS A 29 5.83 2.48 -0.35
N ALA A 30 5.01 2.93 0.60
CA ALA A 30 4.52 4.30 0.66
C ALA A 30 4.45 4.73 2.12
N GLU A 31 4.67 6.02 2.38
CA GLU A 31 4.71 6.54 3.75
C GLU A 31 3.31 6.60 4.39
N SER A 32 2.26 6.61 3.56
CA SER A 32 0.86 6.70 3.99
C SER A 32 -0.09 6.08 2.97
N LYS A 33 -1.33 5.78 3.40
CA LYS A 33 -2.36 5.22 2.50
C LYS A 33 -2.70 6.18 1.37
N GLU A 34 -2.75 7.47 1.67
CA GLU A 34 -3.02 8.54 0.70
C GLU A 34 -1.92 8.59 -0.37
N GLU A 35 -0.65 8.47 0.02
CA GLU A 35 0.46 8.39 -0.92
C GLU A 35 0.40 7.11 -1.78
N ALA A 36 0.01 5.97 -1.19
CA ALA A 36 -0.16 4.73 -1.93
C ALA A 36 -1.27 4.82 -2.98
N ILE A 37 -2.39 5.48 -2.64
CA ILE A 37 -3.49 5.74 -3.57
C ILE A 37 -3.04 6.69 -4.67
N ALA A 38 -2.40 7.82 -4.33
CA ALA A 38 -1.88 8.77 -5.32
C ALA A 38 -0.92 8.08 -6.32
N LYS A 39 0.06 7.32 -5.82
CA LYS A 39 0.97 6.52 -6.68
C LYS A 39 0.23 5.54 -7.58
N PHE A 40 -0.83 4.91 -7.09
CA PHE A 40 -1.64 3.96 -7.86
C PHE A 40 -2.52 4.67 -8.90
N GLU A 41 -3.03 5.86 -8.59
CA GLU A 41 -3.81 6.68 -9.53
C GLU A 41 -2.91 7.28 -10.63
N GLU A 42 -1.73 7.77 -10.25
CA GLU A 42 -0.70 8.29 -11.17
C GLU A 42 -0.06 7.19 -12.02
N ALA A 43 -0.10 5.94 -11.57
CA ALA A 43 0.36 4.82 -12.37
C ALA A 43 -0.52 4.68 -13.63
N ASN A 44 0.13 4.72 -14.79
CA ASN A 44 -0.52 4.46 -16.06
C ASN A 44 -0.64 2.93 -16.24
N LEU A 45 -1.65 2.36 -15.58
CA LEU A 45 -1.94 0.93 -15.62
C LEU A 45 -2.77 0.65 -16.89
N GLU A 46 -2.22 -0.17 -17.79
CA GLU A 46 -2.89 -0.58 -19.03
C GLU A 46 -3.97 -1.65 -18.79
N GLU A 47 -3.93 -2.30 -17.62
CA GLU A 47 -4.82 -3.38 -17.23
C GLU A 47 -5.48 -3.07 -15.87
N PRO A 48 -6.70 -3.60 -15.65
CA PRO A 48 -7.38 -3.39 -14.39
C PRO A 48 -6.60 -3.97 -13.22
N ALA A 49 -6.51 -3.19 -12.15
CA ALA A 49 -5.68 -3.48 -11.00
C ALA A 49 -6.36 -3.07 -9.69
N VAL A 50 -5.96 -3.72 -8.61
CA VAL A 50 -6.49 -3.50 -7.27
C VAL A 50 -5.34 -3.16 -6.33
N LEU A 51 -5.44 -2.00 -5.66
CA LEU A 51 -4.56 -1.61 -4.59
C LEU A 51 -5.06 -2.18 -3.26
N THR A 52 -4.21 -2.92 -2.56
CA THR A 52 -4.49 -3.46 -1.22
C THR A 52 -3.39 -3.08 -0.23
N SER A 53 -3.73 -3.00 1.06
CA SER A 53 -2.77 -2.71 2.13
C SER A 53 -2.61 -3.88 3.10
N ARG A 54 -1.43 -4.04 3.70
CA ARG A 54 -1.17 -5.00 4.79
C ARG A 54 -0.58 -4.25 6.00
N PRO A 55 -0.89 -4.66 7.25
CA PRO A 55 -1.50 -5.94 7.64
C PRO A 55 -3.02 -6.06 7.48
N ASN A 56 -3.77 -4.95 7.38
CA ASN A 56 -5.24 -4.95 7.43
C ASN A 56 -5.97 -5.52 6.20
N GLY A 57 -5.27 -5.88 5.12
CA GLY A 57 -5.81 -6.58 3.95
C GLY A 57 -6.84 -5.79 3.13
N GLY A 58 -7.17 -4.55 3.51
CA GLY A 58 -8.24 -3.77 2.90
C GLY A 58 -7.90 -3.34 1.47
N ILE A 59 -8.91 -3.41 0.60
CA ILE A 59 -8.90 -2.78 -0.73
C ILE A 59 -8.94 -1.26 -0.51
N LEU A 60 -7.97 -0.56 -1.10
CA LEU A 60 -7.86 0.89 -1.02
C LEU A 60 -8.39 1.58 -2.26
N ALA A 61 -8.11 1.01 -3.43
CA ALA A 61 -8.52 1.55 -4.73
C ALA A 61 -8.59 0.43 -5.78
N VAL A 62 -9.37 0.67 -6.83
CA VAL A 62 -9.48 -0.18 -8.02
C VAL A 62 -9.40 0.72 -9.25
N LYS A 63 -8.72 0.26 -10.29
CA LYS A 63 -8.57 0.95 -11.59
C LYS A 63 -8.77 -0.05 -12.71
#